data_AF-A0A821QJQ8-F1
#
_entry.id   AF-A0A821QJQ8-F1
#
_cell.length_a   1.000
_cell.length_b   1.000
_cell.length_c   1.000
_cell.angle_alpha   90.00
_cell.angle_beta   90.00
_cell.angle_gamma   90.00
#
_symmetry.space_group_name_H-M   'P 1'
#
loop_
_entity.id
_entity.type
_entity.pdbx_description
1 polymer ?
#
loop_
_entity_poly.entity_id
_entity_poly.type
_entity_poly.pdbx_seq_one_letter_code
_entity_poly.pdbx_strand_id
1 'polypeptide(L)'
;MSIMNNINVITNYSAEDIERIIDNFYSPTCQLSIEQRQQLNTILENLQYSTLAWNFSWKLLDINKSASVQFFGAVAICNKISKNLSELDDNQIQHLFQQLIQRLIFYMSIHSKQIIIKLTVALDHLILHMIPDKWNNGITAIINLFTQSQNEFLIQHPEKAHLIVLNILTILPEEVCCFKFN
;
A
#
# COMPACT_ATOMS: atom_id res chain seq x y z
N MET A 1 -31.67 -7.40 8.75
CA MET A 1 -31.49 -8.12 7.47
C MET A 1 -30.75 -7.24 6.46
N SER A 2 -29.50 -6.82 6.72
CA SER A 2 -28.84 -5.81 5.86
C SER A 2 -27.30 -5.78 5.91
N ILE A 3 -26.63 -6.92 6.16
CA ILE A 3 -25.17 -7.01 5.95
C ILE A 3 -24.87 -7.64 4.58
N MET A 4 -25.69 -8.58 4.12
CA MET A 4 -25.54 -9.21 2.79
C MET A 4 -25.88 -8.29 1.61
N ASN A 5 -26.69 -7.24 1.78
CA ASN A 5 -27.04 -6.33 0.68
C ASN A 5 -25.92 -5.32 0.33
N ASN A 6 -25.01 -5.00 1.26
CA ASN A 6 -23.87 -4.11 0.97
C ASN A 6 -22.74 -4.84 0.23
N ILE A 7 -22.59 -6.15 0.44
CA ILE A 7 -21.54 -6.95 -0.21
C ILE A 7 -21.78 -7.02 -1.74
N ASN A 8 -23.04 -7.11 -2.17
CA ASN A 8 -23.40 -7.18 -3.60
C ASN A 8 -23.22 -5.85 -4.35
N VAL A 9 -23.13 -4.71 -3.67
CA VAL A 9 -22.84 -3.41 -4.31
C VAL A 9 -21.33 -3.23 -4.51
N ILE A 10 -20.51 -3.80 -3.62
CA ILE A 10 -19.05 -3.62 -3.65
C ILE A 10 -18.39 -4.38 -4.81
N THR A 11 -19.00 -5.46 -5.30
CA THR A 11 -18.42 -6.30 -6.37
C THR A 11 -18.35 -5.65 -7.75
N ASN A 12 -18.96 -4.47 -7.96
CA ASN A 12 -19.08 -3.84 -9.28
C ASN A 12 -18.38 -2.49 -9.43
N TYR A 13 -17.61 -2.03 -8.44
CA TYR A 13 -16.90 -0.75 -8.56
C TYR A 13 -15.66 -0.87 -9.47
N SER A 14 -15.64 -0.07 -10.54
CA SER A 14 -14.42 0.13 -11.34
C SER A 14 -13.42 1.04 -10.61
N ALA A 15 -12.16 1.10 -11.06
CA ALA A 15 -11.18 1.99 -10.45
C ALA A 15 -11.57 3.46 -10.64
N GLU A 16 -12.22 3.78 -11.76
CA GLU A 16 -12.74 5.09 -12.11
C GLU A 16 -13.91 5.51 -11.20
N ASP A 17 -14.78 4.57 -10.83
CA ASP A 17 -15.86 4.86 -9.88
C ASP A 17 -15.31 5.16 -8.49
N ILE A 18 -14.29 4.39 -8.06
CA ILE A 18 -13.63 4.58 -6.76
C ILE A 18 -12.93 5.95 -6.73
N GLU A 19 -12.24 6.33 -7.80
CA GLU A 19 -11.64 7.66 -7.94
C GLU A 19 -12.66 8.79 -7.76
N ARG A 20 -13.82 8.70 -8.44
CA ARG A 20 -14.90 9.68 -8.28
C ARG A 20 -15.41 9.76 -6.86
N ILE A 21 -15.54 8.62 -6.17
CA ILE A 21 -15.97 8.60 -4.77
C ILE A 21 -14.94 9.30 -3.87
N ILE A 22 -13.65 9.03 -4.07
CA ILE A 22 -12.57 9.65 -3.31
C ILE A 22 -12.54 11.16 -3.56
N ASP A 23 -12.59 11.59 -4.82
CA ASP A 23 -12.56 13.01 -5.16
C ASP A 23 -13.79 13.74 -4.58
N ASN A 24 -14.98 13.14 -4.63
CA ASN A 24 -16.16 13.72 -3.98
C ASN A 24 -16.01 13.82 -2.46
N PHE A 25 -15.40 12.83 -1.82
CA PHE A 25 -15.22 12.80 -0.37
C PHE A 25 -14.20 13.83 0.14
N TYR A 26 -13.12 14.06 -0.62
CA TYR A 26 -12.03 14.97 -0.25
C TYR A 26 -12.12 16.35 -0.93
N SER A 27 -13.04 16.56 -1.87
CA SER A 27 -13.19 17.85 -2.54
C SER A 27 -13.74 18.90 -1.58
N PRO A 28 -13.06 20.05 -1.41
CA PRO A 28 -13.53 21.13 -0.54
C PRO A 28 -14.78 21.83 -1.09
N THR A 29 -15.10 21.63 -2.37
CA THR A 29 -16.28 22.23 -3.02
C THR A 29 -17.51 21.35 -2.96
N CYS A 30 -17.37 20.07 -2.60
CA CYS A 30 -18.50 19.15 -2.50
C CYS A 30 -19.22 19.36 -1.16
N GLN A 31 -20.39 19.99 -1.20
CA GLN A 31 -21.25 20.14 -0.03
C GLN A 31 -22.01 18.84 0.23
N LEU A 32 -21.37 17.91 0.94
CA LEU A 32 -21.99 16.67 1.40
C LEU A 32 -22.71 16.90 2.73
N SER A 33 -23.91 16.33 2.89
CA SER A 33 -24.54 16.23 4.20
C SER A 33 -23.71 15.32 5.13
N ILE A 34 -23.90 15.44 6.44
CA ILE A 34 -23.22 14.57 7.43
C ILE A 34 -23.50 13.10 7.12
N GLU A 35 -24.76 12.76 6.79
CA GLU A 35 -25.18 11.40 6.45
C GLU A 35 -24.49 10.89 5.18
N GLN A 36 -24.44 11.71 4.12
CA GLN A 36 -23.74 11.34 2.88
C GLN A 36 -22.25 11.11 3.12
N ARG A 37 -21.61 11.96 3.94
CA ARG A 37 -20.20 11.80 4.28
C ARG A 37 -19.94 10.52 5.07
N GLN A 38 -20.82 10.16 6.00
CA GLN A 38 -20.74 8.88 6.72
C GLN A 38 -20.94 7.67 5.81
N GLN A 39 -21.87 7.76 4.86
CA GLN A 39 -22.11 6.71 3.86
C GLN A 39 -20.87 6.52 2.97
N LEU A 40 -20.30 7.60 2.44
CA LEU A 40 -19.09 7.53 1.63
C LEU A 40 -17.89 6.97 2.42
N ASN A 41 -17.73 7.38 3.68
CA ASN A 41 -16.68 6.83 4.53
C ASN A 41 -16.83 5.32 4.72
N THR A 42 -18.04 4.85 5.01
CA THR A 42 -18.34 3.41 5.13
C THR A 42 -18.03 2.66 3.83
N ILE A 43 -18.38 3.23 2.68
CA ILE A 43 -18.08 2.63 1.37
C ILE A 43 -16.56 2.52 1.16
N LEU A 44 -15.83 3.61 1.42
CA LEU A 44 -14.38 3.68 1.26
C LEU A 44 -13.65 2.73 2.22
N GLU A 45 -14.12 2.58 3.45
CA GLU A 45 -13.59 1.61 4.42
C GLU A 45 -13.81 0.18 3.92
N ASN A 46 -15.03 -0.15 3.48
CA ASN A 46 -15.34 -1.49 2.97
C ASN A 46 -14.54 -1.83 1.70
N LEU A 47 -14.31 -0.85 0.82
CA LEU A 47 -13.51 -1.03 -0.39
C LEU A 47 -12.07 -1.44 -0.08
N GLN A 48 -11.44 -0.86 0.95
CA GLN A 48 -10.06 -1.17 1.34
C GLN A 48 -9.86 -2.62 1.79
N TYR A 49 -10.92 -3.25 2.34
CA TYR A 49 -10.88 -4.65 2.78
C TYR A 49 -11.42 -5.64 1.75
N SER A 50 -12.00 -5.14 0.65
CA SER A 50 -12.54 -5.99 -0.41
C SER A 50 -11.44 -6.78 -1.13
N THR A 51 -11.81 -7.88 -1.79
CA THR A 51 -10.90 -8.63 -2.68
C THR A 51 -10.47 -7.81 -3.89
N LEU A 52 -11.33 -6.89 -4.36
CA LEU A 52 -11.03 -5.98 -5.47
C LEU A 52 -9.85 -5.04 -5.18
N ALA A 53 -9.56 -4.78 -3.90
CA ALA A 53 -8.46 -3.92 -3.48
C ALA A 53 -7.10 -4.40 -3.96
N TRP A 54 -6.89 -5.69 -4.18
CA TRP A 54 -5.65 -6.19 -4.80
C TRP A 54 -5.42 -5.64 -6.20
N ASN A 55 -6.49 -5.30 -6.92
CA ASN A 55 -6.41 -4.86 -8.31
C ASN A 55 -6.52 -3.33 -8.44
N PHE A 56 -7.56 -2.73 -7.86
CA PHE A 56 -7.80 -1.29 -8.08
C PHE A 56 -6.73 -0.43 -7.41
N SER A 57 -6.20 -0.85 -6.25
CA SER A 57 -5.28 -0.01 -5.46
C SER A 57 -4.01 0.37 -6.21
N TRP A 58 -3.47 -0.54 -7.03
CA TRP A 58 -2.35 -0.24 -7.92
C TRP A 58 -2.70 0.71 -9.06
N LYS A 59 -3.94 0.65 -9.56
CA LYS A 59 -4.43 1.60 -10.58
C LYS A 59 -4.59 3.01 -10.01
N LEU A 60 -4.96 3.13 -8.73
CA LEU A 60 -5.07 4.42 -8.05
C LEU A 60 -3.71 5.08 -7.79
N LEU A 61 -2.62 4.31 -7.79
CA LEU A 61 -1.24 4.82 -7.69
C LEU A 61 -0.68 5.38 -9.01
N ASP A 62 -1.50 5.48 -10.07
CA ASP A 62 -1.07 6.08 -11.33
C ASP A 62 -0.73 7.57 -11.15
N ILE A 63 0.34 8.02 -11.83
CA ILE A 63 0.87 9.39 -11.70
C ILE A 63 -0.15 10.46 -12.10
N ASN A 64 -1.10 10.11 -12.97
CA ASN A 64 -2.11 11.03 -13.47
C ASN A 64 -3.29 11.21 -12.48
N LYS A 65 -3.29 10.49 -11.36
CA LYS A 65 -4.34 10.55 -10.33
C LYS A 65 -4.05 11.64 -9.30
N SER A 66 -5.10 12.13 -8.63
CA SER A 66 -4.96 13.12 -7.57
C SER A 66 -4.18 12.56 -6.37
N ALA A 67 -3.53 13.42 -5.58
CA ALA A 67 -2.76 13.00 -4.40
C ALA A 67 -3.63 12.22 -3.39
N SER A 68 -4.90 12.61 -3.21
CA SER A 68 -5.86 11.92 -2.35
C SER A 68 -6.16 10.51 -2.85
N VAL A 69 -6.30 10.34 -4.17
CA VAL A 69 -6.56 9.04 -4.81
C VAL A 69 -5.34 8.13 -4.70
N GLN A 70 -4.15 8.64 -4.98
CA GLN A 70 -2.91 7.87 -4.83
C GLN A 70 -2.69 7.47 -3.36
N PHE A 71 -2.91 8.38 -2.41
CA PHE A 71 -2.78 8.07 -0.99
C PHE A 71 -3.76 6.98 -0.55
N PHE A 72 -5.01 7.04 -1.00
CA PHE A 72 -6.00 5.98 -0.74
C PHE A 72 -5.54 4.63 -1.30
N GLY A 73 -5.01 4.60 -2.53
CA GLY A 73 -4.42 3.40 -3.13
C GLY A 73 -3.30 2.81 -2.26
N ALA A 74 -2.38 3.64 -1.77
CA ALA A 74 -1.29 3.21 -0.89
C ALA A 74 -1.80 2.62 0.44
N VAL A 75 -2.82 3.25 1.04
CA VAL A 75 -3.47 2.75 2.26
C VAL A 75 -4.16 1.40 2.01
N ALA A 76 -4.88 1.26 0.90
CA ALA A 76 -5.54 0.02 0.53
C ALA A 76 -4.52 -1.14 0.36
N ILE A 77 -3.39 -0.89 -0.31
CA ILE A 77 -2.29 -1.87 -0.45
C ILE A 77 -1.76 -2.28 0.92
N CYS A 78 -1.42 -1.30 1.77
CA CYS A 78 -0.90 -1.55 3.10
C CYS A 78 -1.87 -2.40 3.95
N ASN A 79 -3.17 -2.10 3.88
CA ASN A 79 -4.20 -2.87 4.60
C ASN A 79 -4.34 -4.30 4.05
N LYS A 80 -4.28 -4.48 2.73
CA LYS A 80 -4.36 -5.81 2.12
C LYS A 80 -3.16 -6.69 2.47
N ILE A 81 -1.96 -6.11 2.47
CA ILE A 81 -0.75 -6.85 2.89
C ILE A 81 -0.80 -7.18 4.37
N SER A 82 -1.21 -6.25 5.23
CA SER A 82 -1.21 -6.51 6.68
C SER A 82 -2.26 -7.53 7.12
N LYS A 83 -3.41 -7.62 6.43
CA LYS A 83 -4.56 -8.42 6.91
C LYS A 83 -4.97 -9.57 6.02
N ASN A 84 -4.62 -9.54 4.74
CA ASN A 84 -5.19 -10.43 3.72
C ASN A 84 -4.11 -11.13 2.88
N LEU A 85 -2.85 -11.13 3.32
CA LEU A 85 -1.75 -11.73 2.57
C LEU A 85 -1.93 -13.24 2.34
N SER A 86 -2.66 -13.93 3.22
CA SER A 86 -3.04 -15.34 3.09
C SER A 86 -3.97 -15.64 1.90
N GLU A 87 -4.52 -14.62 1.24
CA GLU A 87 -5.26 -14.77 -0.02
C GLU A 87 -4.33 -15.04 -1.22
N LEU A 88 -3.01 -14.85 -1.07
CA LEU A 88 -2.02 -14.95 -2.13
C LEU A 88 -1.15 -16.19 -1.98
N ASP A 89 -0.73 -16.75 -3.12
CA ASP A 89 0.29 -17.80 -3.17
C ASP A 89 1.73 -17.23 -3.11
N ASP A 90 2.73 -18.11 -2.94
CA ASP A 90 4.14 -17.73 -2.84
C ASP A 90 4.64 -16.94 -4.08
N ASN A 91 4.17 -17.28 -5.28
CA ASN A 91 4.58 -16.60 -6.51
C ASN A 91 3.98 -15.19 -6.57
N GLN A 92 2.72 -15.05 -6.17
CA GLN A 92 2.03 -13.77 -6.06
C GLN A 92 2.65 -12.87 -5.00
N ILE A 93 3.08 -13.43 -3.86
CA ILE A 93 3.81 -12.69 -2.81
C ILE A 93 5.16 -12.20 -3.34
N GLN A 94 5.89 -13.03 -4.08
CA GLN A 94 7.16 -12.61 -4.69
C GLN A 94 6.97 -11.49 -5.73
N HIS A 95 5.95 -11.61 -6.58
CA HIS A 95 5.59 -10.56 -7.54
C HIS A 95 5.20 -9.26 -6.82
N LEU A 96 4.40 -9.36 -5.76
CA LEU A 96 3.97 -8.23 -4.93
C LEU A 96 5.16 -7.51 -4.30
N PHE A 97 6.15 -8.26 -3.80
CA PHE A 97 7.39 -7.69 -3.28
C PHE A 97 8.13 -6.87 -4.34
N GLN A 98 8.34 -7.43 -5.54
CA GLN A 98 9.00 -6.71 -6.64
C GLN A 98 8.22 -5.46 -7.06
N GLN A 99 6.89 -5.57 -7.13
CA GLN A 99 6.01 -4.46 -7.48
C GLN A 99 6.07 -3.32 -6.46
N LEU A 100 6.09 -3.63 -5.15
CA LEU A 100 6.26 -2.65 -4.09
C LEU A 100 7.59 -1.90 -4.19
N ILE A 101 8.68 -2.62 -4.41
CA ILE A 101 10.01 -2.01 -4.57
C ILE A 101 10.02 -1.04 -5.75
N GLN A 102 9.50 -1.45 -6.90
CA GLN A 102 9.42 -0.58 -8.08
C GLN A 102 8.60 0.68 -7.80
N ARG A 103 7.45 0.55 -7.12
CA ARG A 103 6.60 1.70 -6.76
C ARG A 103 7.26 2.61 -5.73
N LEU A 104 7.96 2.06 -4.75
CA LEU A 104 8.75 2.86 -3.80
C LEU A 104 9.81 3.68 -4.51
N ILE A 105 10.58 3.07 -5.41
CA ILE A 105 11.60 3.77 -6.21
C ILE A 105 10.96 4.89 -7.03
N PHE A 106 9.85 4.61 -7.70
CA PHE A 106 9.10 5.62 -8.45
C PHE A 106 8.67 6.80 -7.55
N TYR A 107 8.04 6.53 -6.40
CA TYR A 107 7.58 7.60 -5.52
C TYR A 107 8.72 8.38 -4.83
N MET A 108 9.88 7.77 -4.65
CA MET A 108 11.10 8.48 -4.23
C MET A 108 11.56 9.50 -5.26
N SER A 109 11.43 9.20 -6.57
CA SER A 109 11.81 10.14 -7.63
C SER A 109 10.92 11.38 -7.67
N ILE A 110 9.61 11.22 -7.43
CA ILE A 110 8.64 12.33 -7.43
C ILE A 110 8.39 12.94 -6.04
N HIS A 111 9.12 12.51 -5.00
CA HIS A 111 9.13 13.10 -3.66
C HIS A 111 7.78 13.10 -2.89
N SER A 112 6.94 12.07 -3.06
CA SER A 112 5.67 11.97 -2.31
C SER A 112 5.83 11.32 -0.93
N LYS A 113 6.24 12.10 0.08
CA LYS A 113 6.58 11.61 1.42
C LYS A 113 5.51 10.71 2.06
N GLN A 114 4.23 11.11 1.98
CA GLN A 114 3.14 10.36 2.63
C GLN A 114 2.92 8.99 1.99
N ILE A 115 3.03 8.91 0.67
CA ILE A 115 2.88 7.65 -0.06
C ILE A 115 4.09 6.75 0.18
N ILE A 116 5.31 7.30 0.17
CA ILE A 116 6.53 6.54 0.48
C ILE A 116 6.39 5.89 1.85
N ILE A 117 6.02 6.63 2.90
CA ILE A 117 5.84 6.08 4.25
C ILE A 117 4.84 4.91 4.24
N LYS A 118 3.70 5.06 3.58
CA LYS A 118 2.68 3.99 3.52
C LYS A 118 3.15 2.76 2.77
N LEU A 119 3.87 2.92 1.66
CA LEU A 119 4.42 1.80 0.91
C LEU A 119 5.60 1.14 1.64
N THR A 120 6.38 1.88 2.43
CA THR A 120 7.42 1.34 3.30
C THR A 120 6.81 0.45 4.37
N VAL A 121 5.79 0.96 5.09
CA VAL A 121 5.06 0.15 6.08
C VAL A 121 4.49 -1.11 5.44
N ALA A 122 3.89 -1.00 4.24
CA ALA A 122 3.38 -2.16 3.51
C ALA A 122 4.49 -3.19 3.18
N LEU A 123 5.67 -2.72 2.80
CA LEU A 123 6.84 -3.57 2.57
C LEU A 123 7.28 -4.27 3.86
N ASP A 124 7.32 -3.57 4.99
CA ASP A 124 7.70 -4.14 6.29
C ASP A 124 6.77 -5.28 6.73
N HIS A 125 5.46 -5.14 6.49
CA HIS A 125 4.50 -6.22 6.74
C HIS A 125 4.76 -7.45 5.88
N LEU A 126 5.11 -7.27 4.60
CA LEU A 126 5.43 -8.37 3.69
C LEU A 126 6.73 -9.07 4.10
N ILE A 127 7.75 -8.26 4.40
CA ILE A 127 9.04 -8.64 5.00
C ILE A 127 8.82 -9.53 6.21
N LEU A 128 7.98 -9.11 7.17
CA LEU A 128 7.67 -9.88 8.38
C LEU A 128 7.05 -11.25 8.11
N HIS A 129 6.16 -11.33 7.12
CA HIS A 129 5.58 -12.61 6.71
C HIS A 129 6.64 -13.57 6.11
N MET A 130 7.73 -13.06 5.54
CA MET A 130 8.81 -13.87 4.98
C MET A 130 9.87 -14.29 6.01
N ILE A 131 9.92 -13.65 7.19
CA ILE A 131 10.94 -13.90 8.23
C ILE A 131 10.94 -15.34 8.80
N PRO A 132 9.80 -15.96 9.16
CA PRO A 132 9.81 -17.23 9.91
C PRO A 132 10.45 -18.40 9.16
N ASP A 133 10.22 -18.51 7.84
CA ASP A 133 10.59 -19.71 7.08
C ASP A 133 11.73 -19.51 6.07
N LYS A 134 12.01 -18.27 5.66
CA LYS A 134 12.79 -18.02 4.43
C LYS A 134 13.93 -17.00 4.56
N TRP A 135 14.15 -16.38 5.74
CA TRP A 135 15.01 -15.20 5.80
C TRP A 135 16.24 -15.25 6.71
N ASN A 136 17.12 -16.23 6.48
CA ASN A 136 18.51 -16.12 6.93
C ASN A 136 19.18 -14.96 6.18
N ASN A 137 19.71 -13.96 6.90
CA ASN A 137 20.29 -12.71 6.37
C ASN A 137 19.31 -11.64 5.86
N GLY A 138 18.06 -11.71 6.32
CA GLY A 138 17.19 -10.58 6.63
C GLY A 138 17.55 -9.21 6.07
N ILE A 139 18.03 -8.44 7.03
CA ILE A 139 18.47 -7.07 6.97
C ILE A 139 19.53 -6.85 5.88
N THR A 140 20.50 -7.76 5.74
CA THR A 140 21.55 -7.65 4.73
C THR A 140 20.97 -7.69 3.32
N ALA A 141 19.95 -8.52 3.08
CA ALA A 141 19.27 -8.56 1.80
C ALA A 141 18.54 -7.24 1.50
N ILE A 142 17.89 -6.63 2.50
CA ILE A 142 17.22 -5.31 2.35
C ILE A 142 18.25 -4.24 1.99
N ILE A 143 19.35 -4.17 2.74
CA ILE A 143 20.42 -3.19 2.51
C ILE A 143 20.94 -3.35 1.09
N ASN A 144 21.28 -4.59 0.67
CA ASN A 144 21.80 -4.84 -0.66
C ASN A 144 20.77 -4.53 -1.75
N LEU A 145 19.48 -4.80 -1.52
CA LEU A 145 18.42 -4.55 -2.50
C LEU A 145 18.33 -3.08 -2.92
N PHE A 146 18.54 -2.16 -1.98
CA PHE A 146 18.50 -0.72 -2.28
C PHE A 146 19.88 -0.12 -2.57
N THR A 147 20.93 -0.54 -1.87
CA THR A 147 22.29 0.04 -2.01
C THR A 147 23.09 -0.53 -3.17
N GLN A 148 22.84 -1.78 -3.56
CA GLN A 148 23.46 -2.44 -4.71
C GLN A 148 22.47 -2.56 -5.89
N SER A 149 21.39 -1.79 -5.86
CA SER A 149 20.41 -1.77 -6.93
C SER A 149 21.06 -1.30 -8.24
N GLN A 150 20.77 -1.99 -9.34
CA GLN A 150 21.16 -1.55 -10.69
C GLN A 150 20.23 -0.44 -11.23
N ASN A 151 19.29 0.04 -10.42
CA ASN A 151 18.38 1.09 -10.81
C ASN A 151 19.12 2.44 -10.92
N GLU A 152 19.10 3.04 -12.11
CA GLU A 152 19.82 4.30 -12.40
C GLU A 152 19.47 5.43 -11.42
N PHE A 153 18.21 5.54 -11.00
CA PHE A 153 17.77 6.56 -10.04
C PHE A 153 18.44 6.37 -8.67
N LEU A 154 18.53 5.14 -8.17
CA LEU A 154 19.18 4.87 -6.88
C LEU A 154 20.70 5.05 -6.93
N ILE A 155 21.32 4.78 -8.08
CA ILE A 155 22.76 5.03 -8.30
C ILE A 155 23.05 6.54 -8.30
N GLN A 156 22.18 7.34 -8.93
CA GLN A 156 22.30 8.80 -8.96
C GLN A 156 21.97 9.45 -7.61
N HIS A 157 21.11 8.81 -6.81
CA HIS A 157 20.59 9.32 -5.53
C HIS A 157 20.80 8.33 -4.38
N PRO A 158 22.05 8.03 -3.99
CA PRO A 158 22.35 7.08 -2.93
C PRO A 158 21.76 7.51 -1.58
N GLU A 159 21.57 8.81 -1.34
CA GLU A 159 20.91 9.32 -0.14
C GLU A 159 19.46 8.84 0.00
N LYS A 160 18.75 8.65 -1.12
CA LYS A 160 17.37 8.13 -1.12
C LYS A 160 17.36 6.65 -0.80
N ALA A 161 18.32 5.88 -1.34
CA ALA A 161 18.51 4.47 -1.00
C ALA A 161 18.79 4.29 0.50
N HIS A 162 19.66 5.12 1.09
CA HIS A 162 19.90 5.08 2.53
C HIS A 162 18.67 5.47 3.35
N LEU A 163 17.91 6.48 2.91
CA LEU A 163 16.71 6.93 3.61
C LEU A 163 15.62 5.84 3.64
N ILE A 164 15.38 5.13 2.53
CA ILE A 164 14.38 4.05 2.52
C ILE A 164 14.81 2.88 3.40
N VAL A 165 16.09 2.51 3.36
CA VAL A 165 16.65 1.48 4.25
C VAL A 165 16.49 1.91 5.72
N LEU A 166 16.79 3.16 6.05
CA LEU A 166 16.63 3.67 7.41
C LEU A 166 15.16 3.66 7.85
N ASN A 167 14.23 4.05 6.97
CA ASN A 167 12.80 4.01 7.28
C ASN A 167 12.34 2.57 7.57
N ILE A 168 12.74 1.60 6.74
CA ILE A 168 12.47 0.17 6.95
C ILE A 168 13.05 -0.28 8.29
N LEU A 169 14.31 0.01 8.58
CA LEU A 169 14.97 -0.40 9.82
C LEU A 169 14.44 0.32 11.08
N THR A 170 13.72 1.43 10.91
CA THR A 170 13.06 2.12 12.01
C THR A 170 11.70 1.49 12.31
N ILE A 171 10.92 1.15 11.28
CA ILE A 171 9.56 0.62 11.41
C ILE A 171 9.58 -0.88 11.71
N LEU A 172 10.48 -1.64 11.09
CA LEU A 172 10.56 -3.08 11.22
C LEU A 172 10.64 -3.58 12.68
N PRO A 173 11.48 -3.00 13.56
CA PRO A 173 11.51 -3.40 14.98
C PRO A 173 10.18 -3.15 15.70
N GLU A 174 9.51 -2.03 15.41
CA GLU A 174 8.21 -1.69 16.01
C GLU A 174 7.16 -2.73 15.62
N GLU A 175 7.13 -3.10 14.35
CA GLU A 175 6.19 -4.10 13.83
C GLU A 175 6.52 -5.51 14.35
N VAL A 176 7.79 -5.90 14.47
CA VAL A 176 8.20 -7.18 15.09
C VAL A 176 7.68 -7.29 16.53
N CYS A 177 7.71 -6.21 17.31
CA CYS A 177 7.19 -6.21 18.67
C CYS A 177 5.66 -6.39 18.74
N CYS A 178 4.93 -5.95 17.71
CA CYS A 178 3.49 -6.11 17.62
C CYS A 178 3.06 -7.41 16.91
N PHE A 179 3.95 -8.01 16.12
CA PHE A 179 3.68 -9.22 15.36
C PHE A 179 3.70 -10.45 16.28
N LYS A 180 2.57 -11.13 16.40
CA LYS A 180 2.50 -12.42 17.10
C LYS A 180 3.02 -13.50 16.17
N PHE A 181 4.20 -14.04 16.47
CA PHE A 181 4.64 -15.30 15.88
C PHE A 181 3.68 -16.40 16.36
N ASN A 182 2.80 -16.85 15.46
CA ASN A 182 1.91 -17.99 15.71
C ASN A 182 2.58 -19.28 15.24
#